data_AF-F0TDW0-F1
#
_entry.id   AF-F0TDW0-F1
#
_cell.length_a   1.000
_cell.length_b   1.000
_cell.length_c   1.000
_cell.angle_alpha   90.00
_cell.angle_beta   90.00
_cell.angle_gamma   90.00
#
_symmetry.space_group_name_H-M   'P 1'
#
loop_
_entity.id
_entity.type
_entity.pdbx_description
1 polymer ?
#
loop_
_entity_poly.entity_id
_entity_poly.type
_entity_poly.pdbx_seq_one_letter_code
_entity_poly.pdbx_strand_id
1 'polypeptide(L)'
;MADKKTQLTPMDIHNKEFKSKGRNGYDRYEVDSFLDEIVDNYGDALDQIVDLKNEVVSLNSKIKDLQAQVDEYNDKKKSINKSLISAQQNADEMKERAEAEARRIVEDAKKQAETDTNYQKQQQEVISSDYKRLKEQIGEFRNRMQSMLQDEIDNLSDERWQHALDEYFHTQRFYPGGGAEPLPAGPESQEEEFAREAALDDDDDEDIDNYDENDVNSSQDPDDLSLETPDDPDDDDNDSAPKPMTGDSPSHETVNIKPDDAASKLGSMIVFPDDYKK
;
A
#
# COMPACT_ATOMS: atom_id res chain seq x y z
N MET A 1 29.68 -78.96 -7.25
CA MET A 1 29.17 -79.93 -6.26
C MET A 1 30.29 -80.91 -6.03
N ALA A 2 31.01 -80.80 -4.92
CA ALA A 2 32.13 -81.69 -4.61
C ALA A 2 31.59 -83.04 -4.15
N ASP A 3 32.15 -84.13 -4.68
CA ASP A 3 31.80 -85.51 -4.36
C ASP A 3 31.81 -85.77 -2.85
N LYS A 4 30.63 -85.91 -2.25
CA LYS A 4 30.42 -86.24 -0.83
C LYS A 4 30.84 -87.69 -0.49
N LYS A 5 31.40 -88.43 -1.46
CA LYS A 5 31.65 -89.88 -1.39
C LYS A 5 33.01 -90.26 -0.80
N THR A 6 33.86 -89.28 -0.47
CA THR A 6 35.27 -89.51 -0.06
C THR A 6 35.62 -89.02 1.34
N GLN A 7 34.70 -88.43 2.11
CA GLN A 7 34.98 -87.97 3.48
C GLN A 7 34.54 -89.03 4.48
N LEU A 8 35.52 -89.63 5.16
CA LEU A 8 35.31 -90.46 6.36
C LEU A 8 34.77 -89.56 7.47
N THR A 9 33.78 -90.01 8.23
CA THR A 9 33.38 -89.34 9.48
C THR A 9 34.29 -89.75 10.64
N PRO A 10 34.40 -88.97 11.73
CA PRO A 10 35.10 -89.41 12.94
C PRO A 10 34.60 -90.80 13.39
N MET A 11 33.30 -91.05 13.25
CA MET A 11 32.68 -92.34 13.59
C MET A 11 33.10 -93.48 12.64
N ASP A 12 33.35 -93.19 11.36
CA ASP A 12 33.85 -94.18 10.40
C ASP A 12 35.32 -94.54 10.67
N ILE A 13 36.11 -93.61 11.22
CA ILE A 13 37.50 -93.83 11.63
C ILE A 13 37.52 -94.67 12.92
N HIS A 14 36.68 -94.34 13.89
CA HIS A 14 36.58 -95.07 15.16
C HIS A 14 36.09 -96.53 14.96
N ASN A 15 35.10 -96.76 14.10
CA ASN A 15 34.57 -98.10 13.82
C ASN A 15 35.43 -98.92 12.83
N LYS A 16 36.63 -98.44 12.48
CA LYS A 16 37.44 -99.07 11.44
C LYS A 16 38.20 -100.29 11.96
N GLU A 17 37.78 -101.48 11.54
CA GLU A 17 38.53 -102.71 11.83
C GLU A 17 39.62 -102.99 10.78
N PHE A 18 40.83 -103.31 11.25
CA PHE A 18 41.96 -103.71 10.42
C PHE A 18 42.16 -105.23 10.45
N LYS A 19 42.49 -105.81 9.28
CA LYS A 19 42.84 -107.24 9.20
C LYS A 19 44.20 -107.48 9.86
N SER A 20 44.28 -108.46 10.77
CA SER A 20 45.54 -108.84 11.41
C SER A 20 46.54 -109.41 10.38
N LYS A 21 47.67 -108.72 10.20
CA LYS A 21 48.85 -109.26 9.51
C LYS A 21 49.78 -109.85 10.57
N GLY A 22 50.41 -111.00 10.27
CA GLY A 22 51.29 -111.73 11.19
C GLY A 22 52.57 -110.98 11.61
N ARG A 23 53.74 -111.64 11.60
CA ARG A 23 55.01 -111.15 12.20
C ARG A 23 55.55 -109.76 11.78
N ASN A 24 54.89 -109.02 10.89
CA ASN A 24 55.33 -107.71 10.36
C ASN A 24 54.20 -106.65 10.32
N GLY A 25 53.20 -106.73 11.21
CA GLY A 25 52.15 -105.72 11.35
C GLY A 25 52.53 -104.55 12.27
N TYR A 26 51.79 -103.44 12.19
CA TYR A 26 51.86 -102.35 13.16
C TYR A 26 51.32 -102.80 14.53
N ASP A 27 51.80 -102.19 15.62
CA ASP A 27 51.26 -102.45 16.95
C ASP A 27 49.81 -101.95 17.02
N ARG A 28 48.91 -102.85 17.41
CA ARG A 28 47.48 -102.56 17.56
C ARG A 28 47.24 -101.40 18.52
N TYR A 29 47.94 -101.36 19.66
CA TYR A 29 47.65 -100.37 20.71
C TYR A 29 48.15 -98.98 20.33
N GLU A 30 49.27 -98.89 19.62
CA GLU A 30 49.81 -97.64 19.10
C GLU A 30 48.91 -97.07 17.98
N VAL A 31 48.42 -97.94 17.09
CA VAL A 31 47.49 -97.55 16.03
C VAL A 31 46.15 -97.10 16.60
N ASP A 32 45.58 -97.80 17.59
CA ASP A 32 44.33 -97.38 18.26
C ASP A 32 44.49 -95.99 18.88
N SER A 33 45.56 -95.78 19.67
CA SER A 33 45.80 -94.49 20.34
C SER A 33 45.97 -93.35 19.34
N PHE A 34 46.61 -93.60 18.19
CA PHE A 34 46.74 -92.61 17.13
C PHE A 34 45.42 -92.35 16.40
N LEU A 35 44.59 -93.39 16.21
CA LEU A 35 43.27 -93.23 15.61
C LEU A 35 42.31 -92.46 16.51
N ASP A 36 42.36 -92.66 17.84
CA ASP A 36 41.60 -91.86 18.80
C ASP A 36 42.01 -90.38 18.71
N GLU A 37 43.31 -90.07 18.66
CA GLU A 37 43.81 -88.71 18.46
C GLU A 37 43.36 -88.11 17.10
N ILE A 38 43.32 -88.91 16.04
CA ILE A 38 42.80 -88.47 14.73
C ILE A 38 41.29 -88.20 14.83
N VAL A 39 40.52 -89.07 15.50
CA VAL A 39 39.07 -88.91 15.65
C VAL A 39 38.75 -87.62 16.39
N ASP A 40 39.46 -87.32 17.47
CA ASP A 40 39.30 -86.07 18.24
C ASP A 40 39.66 -84.85 17.40
N ASN A 41 40.87 -84.81 16.81
CA ASN A 41 41.29 -83.70 15.96
C ASN A 41 40.39 -83.49 14.73
N TYR A 42 39.87 -84.57 14.15
CA TYR A 42 38.96 -84.50 13.01
C TYR A 42 37.57 -84.00 13.42
N GLY A 43 37.11 -84.35 14.63
CA GLY A 43 35.93 -83.78 15.26
C GLY A 43 36.08 -82.27 15.47
N ASP A 44 37.16 -81.84 16.12
CA ASP A 44 37.47 -80.43 16.36
C ASP A 44 37.53 -79.62 15.06
N ALA A 45 38.15 -80.18 14.01
CA ALA A 45 38.22 -79.54 12.71
C ALA A 45 36.85 -79.40 12.04
N LEU A 46 35.96 -80.39 12.19
CA LEU A 46 34.60 -80.31 11.68
C LEU A 46 33.78 -79.26 12.41
N ASP A 47 33.89 -79.17 13.73
CA ASP A 47 33.20 -78.16 14.54
C ASP A 47 33.68 -76.75 14.15
N GLN A 48 34.99 -76.54 13.99
CA GLN A 48 35.54 -75.27 13.49
C GLN A 48 35.02 -74.90 12.10
N ILE A 49 34.88 -75.87 11.19
CA ILE A 49 34.32 -75.61 9.84
C ILE A 49 32.86 -75.18 9.94
N VAL A 50 32.07 -75.80 10.83
CA VAL A 50 30.68 -75.42 11.06
C VAL A 50 30.60 -74.00 11.62
N ASP A 51 31.41 -73.67 12.61
CA ASP A 51 31.47 -72.33 13.21
C ASP A 51 31.87 -71.26 12.19
N LEU A 52 32.95 -71.50 11.43
CA LEU A 52 33.39 -70.60 10.36
C LEU A 52 32.30 -70.41 9.29
N LYS A 53 31.60 -71.48 8.92
CA LYS A 53 30.51 -71.40 7.95
C LYS A 53 29.34 -70.57 8.48
N ASN A 54 28.99 -70.74 9.75
CA ASN A 54 27.96 -69.93 10.40
C ASN A 54 28.39 -68.46 10.48
N GLU A 55 29.65 -68.18 10.78
CA GLU A 55 30.20 -66.82 10.78
C GLU A 55 30.15 -66.18 9.38
N VAL A 56 30.56 -66.91 8.34
CA VAL A 56 30.47 -66.44 6.96
C VAL A 56 29.02 -66.12 6.56
N VAL A 57 28.05 -66.93 6.95
CA VAL A 57 26.62 -66.65 6.70
C VAL A 57 26.18 -65.38 7.44
N SER A 58 26.56 -65.23 8.70
CA SER A 58 26.26 -64.05 9.51
C SER A 58 26.85 -62.76 8.91
N LEU A 59 28.14 -62.80 8.55
CA LEU A 59 28.84 -61.67 7.93
C LEU A 59 28.22 -61.30 6.58
N ASN A 60 27.87 -62.28 5.75
CA ASN A 60 27.20 -62.01 4.47
C ASN A 60 25.82 -61.37 4.68
N SER A 61 25.05 -61.78 5.69
CA SER A 61 23.80 -61.12 6.05
C SER A 61 24.04 -59.66 6.42
N LYS A 62 25.02 -59.41 7.29
CA LYS A 62 25.37 -58.05 7.72
C LYS A 62 25.83 -57.17 6.57
N ILE A 63 26.62 -57.70 5.64
CA ILE A 63 27.03 -56.99 4.43
C ILE A 63 25.81 -56.62 3.60
N LYS A 64 24.87 -57.54 3.41
CA LYS A 64 23.64 -57.29 2.65
C LYS A 64 22.79 -56.18 3.30
N ASP A 65 22.65 -56.21 4.62
CA ASP A 65 21.88 -55.20 5.36
C ASP A 65 22.55 -53.82 5.30
N LEU A 66 23.89 -53.77 5.40
CA LEU A 66 24.66 -52.53 5.24
C LEU A 66 24.57 -52.00 3.82
N GLN A 67 24.62 -52.86 2.81
CA GLN A 67 24.46 -52.49 1.41
C GLN A 67 23.08 -51.84 1.18
N ALA A 68 22.02 -52.45 1.71
CA ALA A 68 20.66 -51.91 1.61
C ALA A 68 20.53 -50.53 2.28
N GLN A 69 21.16 -50.33 3.45
CA GLN A 69 21.19 -49.03 4.11
C GLN A 69 21.94 -47.99 3.26
N VAL A 70 23.09 -48.34 2.69
CA VAL A 70 23.84 -47.43 1.81
C VAL A 70 23.02 -47.02 0.60
N ASP A 71 22.30 -47.95 -0.02
CA ASP A 71 21.43 -47.65 -1.15
C ASP A 71 20.28 -46.70 -0.74
N GLU A 72 19.63 -46.95 0.41
CA GLU A 72 18.61 -46.07 0.97
C GLU A 72 19.16 -44.64 1.24
N TYR A 73 20.35 -44.54 1.83
CA TYR A 73 21.00 -43.24 2.07
C TYR A 73 21.32 -42.52 0.76
N ASN A 74 21.78 -43.26 -0.25
CA ASN A 74 22.06 -42.68 -1.57
C ASN A 74 20.78 -42.15 -2.23
N ASP A 75 19.66 -42.87 -2.13
CA ASP A 75 18.40 -42.42 -2.70
C ASP A 75 17.80 -41.23 -1.94
N LYS A 76 17.89 -41.23 -0.60
CA LYS A 76 17.57 -40.04 0.22
C LYS A 76 18.43 -38.84 -0.18
N LYS A 77 19.74 -39.03 -0.35
CA LYS A 77 20.66 -37.96 -0.76
C LYS A 77 20.30 -37.41 -2.15
N LYS A 78 19.97 -38.27 -3.12
CA LYS A 78 19.50 -37.83 -4.44
C LYS A 78 18.20 -37.04 -4.35
N SER A 79 17.24 -37.50 -3.55
CA SER A 79 15.96 -36.82 -3.33
C SER A 79 16.17 -35.44 -2.73
N ILE A 80 16.98 -35.33 -1.66
CA ILE A 80 17.32 -34.06 -1.02
C ILE A 80 18.01 -33.11 -2.01
N ASN A 81 19.00 -33.61 -2.76
CA ASN A 81 19.68 -32.78 -3.77
C ASN A 81 18.70 -32.27 -4.83
N LYS A 82 17.77 -33.11 -5.29
CA LYS A 82 16.73 -32.69 -6.25
C LYS A 82 15.81 -31.63 -5.66
N SER A 83 15.35 -31.82 -4.42
CA SER A 83 14.53 -30.84 -3.69
C SER A 83 15.28 -29.53 -3.47
N LEU A 84 16.57 -29.58 -3.14
CA LEU A 84 17.40 -28.38 -2.94
C LEU A 84 17.56 -27.60 -4.24
N ILE A 85 17.86 -28.28 -5.34
CA ILE A 85 17.97 -27.64 -6.66
C ILE A 85 16.63 -27.00 -7.06
N SER A 86 15.52 -27.71 -6.87
CA SER A 86 14.18 -27.18 -7.16
C SER A 86 13.83 -25.99 -6.27
N ALA A 87 14.17 -26.03 -4.98
CA ALA A 87 13.95 -24.92 -4.07
C ALA A 87 14.79 -23.69 -4.48
N GLN A 88 16.04 -23.90 -4.88
CA GLN A 88 16.90 -22.82 -5.37
C GLN A 88 16.36 -22.22 -6.67
N GLN A 89 15.98 -23.05 -7.65
CA GLN A 89 15.35 -22.58 -8.89
C GLN A 89 14.08 -21.77 -8.62
N ASN A 90 13.20 -22.25 -7.74
CA ASN A 90 11.99 -21.53 -7.36
C ASN A 90 12.31 -20.20 -6.65
N ALA A 91 13.33 -20.17 -5.79
CA ALA A 91 13.75 -18.94 -5.13
C ALA A 91 14.31 -17.92 -6.13
N ASP A 92 15.12 -18.36 -7.08
CA ASP A 92 15.68 -17.53 -8.15
C ASP A 92 14.56 -16.99 -9.06
N GLU A 93 13.62 -17.84 -9.48
CA GLU A 93 12.44 -17.42 -10.26
C GLU A 93 11.57 -16.43 -9.49
N MET A 94 11.34 -16.66 -8.20
CA MET A 94 10.56 -15.75 -7.36
C MET A 94 11.24 -14.39 -7.23
N LYS A 95 12.57 -14.38 -7.07
CA LYS A 95 13.36 -13.15 -7.04
C LYS A 95 13.28 -12.41 -8.38
N GLU A 96 13.45 -13.10 -9.50
CA GLU A 96 13.36 -12.50 -10.83
C GLU A 96 11.97 -11.90 -11.09
N ARG A 97 10.90 -12.61 -10.73
CA ARG A 97 9.52 -12.10 -10.84
C ARG A 97 9.30 -10.88 -9.95
N ALA A 98 9.73 -10.92 -8.69
CA ALA A 98 9.60 -9.78 -7.78
C ALA A 98 10.38 -8.56 -8.29
N GLU A 99 11.59 -8.75 -8.82
CA GLU A 99 12.36 -7.66 -9.42
C GLU A 99 11.70 -7.10 -10.69
N ALA A 100 11.15 -7.97 -11.55
CA ALA A 100 10.42 -7.54 -12.74
C ALA A 100 9.14 -6.76 -12.40
N GLU A 101 8.38 -7.24 -11.41
CA GLU A 101 7.19 -6.57 -10.92
C GLU A 101 7.52 -5.24 -10.26
N ALA A 102 8.56 -5.17 -9.42
CA ALA A 102 9.02 -3.93 -8.83
C ALA A 102 9.46 -2.92 -9.90
N ARG A 103 10.20 -3.36 -10.93
CA ARG A 103 10.56 -2.52 -12.08
C ARG A 103 9.31 -1.98 -12.78
N ARG A 104 8.31 -2.83 -13.03
CA ARG A 104 7.05 -2.43 -13.67
C ARG A 104 6.29 -1.40 -12.83
N ILE A 105 6.15 -1.63 -11.53
CA ILE A 105 5.49 -0.70 -10.60
C ILE A 105 6.18 0.66 -10.62
N VAL A 106 7.51 0.69 -10.57
CA VAL A 106 8.27 1.95 -10.63
C VAL A 106 8.10 2.65 -11.97
N GLU A 107 8.09 1.90 -13.08
CA GLU A 107 7.89 2.47 -14.41
C GLU A 107 6.47 3.04 -14.57
N ASP A 108 5.45 2.31 -14.14
CA ASP A 108 4.05 2.76 -14.18
C ASP A 108 3.84 3.99 -13.28
N ALA A 109 4.40 3.98 -12.06
CA ALA A 109 4.35 5.12 -11.16
C ALA A 109 5.05 6.36 -11.75
N LYS A 110 6.18 6.19 -12.44
CA LYS A 110 6.85 7.29 -13.14
C LYS A 110 6.00 7.85 -14.27
N LYS A 111 5.41 6.98 -15.12
CA LYS A 111 4.52 7.41 -16.20
C LYS A 111 3.31 8.17 -15.66
N GLN A 112 2.70 7.66 -14.59
CA GLN A 112 1.58 8.33 -13.96
C GLN A 112 1.99 9.70 -13.40
N ALA A 113 3.10 9.77 -12.67
CA ALA A 113 3.62 11.03 -12.14
C ALA A 113 3.95 12.05 -13.25
N GLU A 114 4.50 11.59 -14.38
CA GLU A 114 4.75 12.44 -15.55
C GLU A 114 3.44 12.98 -16.15
N THR A 115 2.44 12.12 -16.35
CA THR A 115 1.12 12.53 -16.84
C THR A 115 0.46 13.54 -15.90
N ASP A 116 0.45 13.26 -14.59
CA ASP A 116 -0.16 14.14 -13.58
C ASP A 116 0.57 15.48 -13.50
N THR A 117 1.90 15.47 -13.54
CA THR A 117 2.72 16.69 -13.56
C THR A 117 2.43 17.53 -14.81
N ASN A 118 2.34 16.89 -15.98
CA ASN A 118 2.03 17.59 -17.23
C ASN A 118 0.62 18.18 -17.21
N TYR A 119 -0.34 17.43 -16.68
CA TYR A 119 -1.72 17.92 -16.51
C TYR A 119 -1.78 19.12 -15.56
N GLN A 120 -1.09 19.07 -14.43
CA GLN A 120 -1.00 20.20 -13.49
C GLN A 120 -0.33 21.43 -14.11
N LYS A 121 0.75 21.23 -14.88
CA LYS A 121 1.39 22.34 -15.62
C LYS A 121 0.45 23.00 -16.61
N GLN A 122 -0.30 22.22 -17.38
CA GLN A 122 -1.29 22.75 -18.31
C GLN A 122 -2.38 23.55 -17.58
N GLN A 123 -2.90 23.04 -16.45
CA GLN A 123 -3.85 23.79 -15.63
C GLN A 123 -3.25 25.10 -15.11
N GLN A 124 -2.00 25.07 -14.63
CA GLN A 124 -1.31 26.26 -14.15
C GLN A 124 -1.14 27.30 -15.26
N GLU A 125 -0.79 26.88 -16.47
CA GLU A 125 -0.68 27.75 -17.63
C GLU A 125 -2.03 28.38 -17.99
N VAL A 126 -3.11 27.59 -17.98
CA VAL A 126 -4.48 28.08 -18.24
C VAL A 126 -4.88 29.11 -17.18
N ILE A 127 -4.75 28.79 -15.89
CA ILE A 127 -5.08 29.71 -14.79
C ILE A 127 -4.24 30.99 -14.87
N SER A 128 -2.95 30.88 -15.18
CA SER A 128 -2.05 32.04 -15.37
C SER A 128 -2.50 32.92 -16.54
N SER A 129 -2.93 32.30 -17.65
CA SER A 129 -3.45 33.02 -18.81
C SER A 129 -4.79 33.71 -18.52
N ASP A 130 -5.70 33.03 -17.81
CA ASP A 130 -6.99 33.56 -17.41
C ASP A 130 -6.82 34.70 -16.40
N TYR A 131 -5.87 34.58 -15.46
CA TYR A 131 -5.52 35.64 -14.53
C TYR A 131 -5.02 36.89 -15.26
N LYS A 132 -4.14 36.73 -16.26
CA LYS A 132 -3.67 37.86 -17.08
C LYS A 132 -4.82 38.52 -17.84
N ARG A 133 -5.69 37.72 -18.47
CA ARG A 133 -6.87 38.21 -19.19
C ARG A 133 -7.81 38.98 -18.26
N LEU A 134 -8.11 38.43 -17.09
CA LEU A 134 -8.97 39.07 -16.09
C LEU A 134 -8.37 40.39 -15.59
N LYS A 135 -7.06 40.41 -15.33
CA LYS A 135 -6.36 41.64 -14.92
C LYS A 135 -6.45 42.73 -15.99
N GLU A 136 -6.31 42.36 -17.25
CA GLU A 136 -6.46 43.30 -18.39
C GLU A 136 -7.89 43.83 -18.47
N GLN A 137 -8.90 42.95 -18.41
CA GLN A 137 -10.32 43.35 -18.39
C GLN A 137 -10.66 44.28 -17.22
N ILE A 138 -10.14 44.00 -16.02
CA ILE A 138 -10.33 44.88 -14.85
C ILE A 138 -9.65 46.24 -15.08
N GLY A 139 -8.45 46.24 -15.68
CA GLY A 139 -7.74 47.47 -16.03
C GLY A 139 -8.53 48.32 -17.03
N GLU A 140 -9.03 47.72 -18.10
CA GLU A 140 -9.88 48.38 -19.10
C GLU A 140 -11.18 48.91 -18.47
N PHE A 141 -11.86 48.09 -17.67
CA PHE A 141 -13.08 48.50 -16.98
C PHE A 141 -12.85 49.68 -16.05
N ARG A 142 -11.77 49.64 -15.26
CA ARG A 142 -11.38 50.74 -14.37
C ARG A 142 -11.10 52.01 -15.14
N ASN A 143 -10.33 51.94 -16.23
CA ASN A 143 -10.05 53.10 -17.08
C ASN A 143 -11.34 53.68 -17.69
N ARG A 144 -12.25 52.80 -18.15
CA ARG A 144 -13.54 53.21 -18.69
C ARG A 144 -14.42 53.91 -17.65
N MET A 145 -14.48 53.39 -16.42
CA MET A 145 -15.21 54.05 -15.33
C MET A 145 -14.58 55.39 -14.96
N GLN A 146 -13.25 55.47 -14.87
CA GLN A 146 -12.57 56.73 -14.60
C GLN A 146 -12.84 57.77 -15.68
N SER A 147 -12.83 57.38 -16.96
CA SER A 147 -13.20 58.27 -18.07
C SER A 147 -14.66 58.73 -17.95
N MET A 148 -15.61 57.81 -17.74
CA MET A 148 -17.02 58.16 -17.60
C MET A 148 -17.27 59.13 -16.44
N LEU A 149 -16.61 58.93 -15.30
CA LEU A 149 -16.71 59.84 -14.16
C LEU A 149 -16.07 61.20 -14.45
N GLN A 150 -14.92 61.22 -15.15
CA GLN A 150 -14.29 62.47 -15.56
C GLN A 150 -15.17 63.23 -16.56
N ASP A 151 -15.78 62.53 -17.52
CA ASP A 151 -16.70 63.13 -18.49
C ASP A 151 -17.93 63.73 -17.77
N GLU A 152 -18.44 63.08 -16.72
CA GLU A 152 -19.56 63.60 -15.91
C GLU A 152 -19.14 64.81 -15.07
N ILE A 153 -17.92 64.80 -14.50
CA ILE A 153 -17.36 65.96 -13.80
C ILE A 153 -17.17 67.12 -14.76
N ASP A 154 -16.62 66.87 -15.95
CA ASP A 154 -16.39 67.88 -16.98
C ASP A 154 -17.73 68.47 -17.44
N ASN A 155 -18.77 67.64 -17.59
CA ASN A 155 -20.13 68.08 -17.89
C ASN A 155 -20.77 68.93 -16.78
N LEU A 156 -20.57 68.58 -15.49
CA LEU A 156 -21.05 69.38 -14.37
C LEU A 156 -20.27 70.69 -14.19
N SER A 157 -19.00 70.71 -14.54
CA SER A 157 -18.13 71.89 -14.49
C SER A 157 -18.41 72.92 -15.59
N ASP A 158 -19.34 72.61 -16.48
CA ASP A 158 -19.68 73.42 -17.63
C ASP A 158 -20.56 74.62 -17.25
N GLU A 159 -20.00 75.83 -17.28
CA GLU A 159 -20.72 77.09 -17.00
C GLU A 159 -21.93 77.34 -17.92
N ARG A 160 -22.12 76.53 -18.97
CA ARG A 160 -23.30 76.59 -19.86
C ARG A 160 -24.63 76.42 -19.13
N TRP A 161 -24.69 75.67 -18.02
CA TRP A 161 -25.95 75.55 -17.27
C TRP A 161 -26.36 76.88 -16.62
N GLN A 162 -25.39 77.70 -16.20
CA GLN A 162 -25.65 79.03 -15.61
C GLN A 162 -26.27 79.95 -16.67
N HIS A 163 -25.69 79.98 -17.87
CA HIS A 163 -26.23 80.73 -19.00
C HIS A 163 -27.63 80.26 -19.43
N ALA A 164 -27.87 78.94 -19.45
CA ALA A 164 -29.18 78.39 -19.80
C ALA A 164 -30.26 78.74 -18.76
N LEU A 165 -29.89 78.75 -17.47
CA LEU A 165 -30.78 79.18 -16.38
C LEU A 165 -31.10 80.68 -16.50
N ASP A 166 -30.10 81.50 -16.77
CA ASP A 166 -30.26 82.95 -16.94
C ASP A 166 -31.15 83.30 -18.15
N GLU A 167 -31.03 82.57 -19.26
CA GLU A 167 -31.90 82.73 -20.43
C GLU A 167 -33.36 82.42 -20.08
N TYR A 168 -33.60 81.33 -19.34
CA TYR A 168 -34.95 80.89 -18.95
C TYR A 168 -35.62 81.85 -17.96
N PHE A 169 -34.89 82.33 -16.95
CA PHE A 169 -35.40 83.26 -15.95
C PHE A 169 -35.25 84.73 -16.36
N HIS A 170 -34.72 84.99 -17.56
CA HIS A 170 -34.46 86.33 -18.10
C HIS A 170 -33.60 87.21 -17.17
N THR A 171 -32.69 86.61 -16.41
CA THR A 171 -31.77 87.31 -15.50
C THR A 171 -30.53 87.77 -16.26
N GLN A 172 -30.20 89.06 -16.17
CA GLN A 172 -28.96 89.60 -16.74
C GLN A 172 -27.84 89.50 -15.70
N ARG A 173 -26.93 88.55 -15.91
CA ARG A 173 -25.70 88.42 -15.11
C ARG A 173 -24.46 88.65 -15.99
N PHE A 174 -23.42 89.22 -15.39
CA PHE A 174 -22.09 89.41 -15.97
C PHE A 174 -21.18 88.26 -15.56
N TYR A 175 -20.59 87.59 -16.55
CA TYR A 175 -19.70 86.45 -16.37
C TYR A 175 -18.24 86.89 -16.51
N PRO A 176 -17.46 86.98 -15.41
CA PRO A 176 -16.05 87.32 -15.48
C PRO A 176 -15.24 86.16 -16.06
N GLY A 177 -14.20 86.44 -16.85
CA GLY A 177 -13.34 85.39 -17.39
C GLY A 177 -12.54 84.68 -16.29
N GLY A 178 -12.55 83.35 -16.29
CA GLY A 178 -11.74 82.51 -15.39
C GLY A 178 -12.52 81.70 -14.34
N GLY A 179 -13.83 81.50 -14.51
CA GLY A 179 -14.65 80.69 -13.62
C GLY A 179 -14.97 81.33 -12.28
N ALA A 180 -14.94 82.66 -12.21
CA ALA A 180 -15.46 83.40 -11.06
C ALA A 180 -17.00 83.44 -11.11
N GLU A 181 -17.64 83.50 -9.94
CA GLU A 181 -19.10 83.54 -9.82
C GLU A 181 -19.71 84.71 -10.62
N PRO A 182 -20.83 84.48 -11.34
CA PRO A 182 -21.46 85.52 -12.14
C PRO A 182 -22.10 86.61 -11.28
N LEU A 183 -21.82 87.88 -11.62
CA LEU A 183 -22.30 89.04 -10.87
C LEU A 183 -23.58 89.62 -11.48
N PRO A 184 -24.54 90.13 -10.69
CA PRO A 184 -25.76 90.75 -11.23
C PRO A 184 -25.43 91.99 -12.07
N ALA A 185 -26.02 92.10 -13.26
CA ALA A 185 -25.80 93.22 -14.16
C ALA A 185 -26.76 94.37 -13.80
N GLY A 186 -26.35 95.23 -12.86
CA GLY A 186 -27.01 96.50 -12.56
C GLY A 186 -27.34 96.72 -11.08
N PRO A 187 -27.60 97.97 -10.65
CA PRO A 187 -27.96 98.28 -9.26
C PRO A 187 -29.38 97.80 -8.89
N GLU A 188 -30.30 97.70 -9.87
CA GLU A 188 -31.69 97.26 -9.62
C GLU A 188 -31.80 95.74 -9.36
N SER A 189 -30.90 94.92 -9.91
CA SER A 189 -30.91 93.46 -9.71
C SER A 189 -30.35 93.04 -8.36
N GLN A 190 -29.47 93.82 -7.74
CA GLN A 190 -28.98 93.58 -6.38
C GLN A 190 -30.07 93.83 -5.33
N GLU A 191 -30.91 94.86 -5.50
CA GLU A 191 -32.03 95.13 -4.59
C GLU A 191 -33.13 94.08 -4.69
N GLU A 192 -33.43 93.56 -5.89
CA GLU A 192 -34.40 92.46 -6.07
C GLU A 192 -33.88 91.11 -5.56
N GLU A 193 -32.57 90.82 -5.66
CA GLU A 193 -31.96 89.59 -5.14
C GLU A 193 -31.89 89.63 -3.60
N PHE A 194 -31.49 90.77 -3.00
CA PHE A 194 -31.52 90.97 -1.53
C PHE A 194 -32.95 90.90 -0.97
N ALA A 195 -33.94 91.43 -1.71
CA ALA A 195 -35.34 91.36 -1.29
C ALA A 195 -35.95 89.96 -1.41
N ARG A 196 -35.47 89.13 -2.36
CA ARG A 196 -35.87 87.73 -2.49
C ARG A 196 -35.19 86.83 -1.46
N GLU A 197 -33.92 87.07 -1.14
CA GLU A 197 -33.20 86.36 -0.07
C GLU A 197 -33.80 86.69 1.30
N ALA A 198 -34.16 87.96 1.55
CA ALA A 198 -34.89 88.37 2.76
C ALA A 198 -36.34 87.86 2.82
N ALA A 199 -36.95 87.47 1.69
CA ALA A 199 -38.29 86.89 1.64
C ALA A 199 -38.28 85.35 1.71
N LEU A 200 -37.10 84.71 1.60
CA LEU A 200 -36.91 83.28 1.80
C LEU A 200 -36.52 82.94 3.25
N ASP A 201 -36.14 83.95 4.04
CA ASP A 201 -35.86 83.80 5.49
C ASP A 201 -37.14 83.81 6.35
N ASP A 202 -38.33 84.05 5.75
CA ASP A 202 -39.58 84.29 6.50
C ASP A 202 -40.69 83.23 6.25
N ASP A 203 -40.43 82.16 5.51
CA ASP A 203 -41.37 81.03 5.37
C ASP A 203 -40.68 79.66 5.58
N ASP A 204 -41.26 78.91 6.52
CA ASP A 204 -41.08 77.49 6.86
C ASP A 204 -39.99 77.09 7.88
N ASP A 205 -40.25 77.48 9.13
CA ASP A 205 -40.24 76.53 10.25
C ASP A 205 -41.27 75.40 9.97
N GLU A 206 -40.90 74.36 9.21
CA GLU A 206 -41.58 73.07 9.29
C GLU A 206 -40.60 71.98 9.76
N ASP A 207 -40.99 71.38 10.89
CA ASP A 207 -40.36 70.28 11.60
C ASP A 207 -39.92 69.15 10.66
N ILE A 208 -38.61 69.04 10.42
CA ILE A 208 -38.02 67.78 9.97
C ILE A 208 -37.74 66.94 11.21
N ASP A 209 -38.63 65.99 11.45
CA ASP A 209 -38.52 64.96 12.46
C ASP A 209 -37.13 64.32 12.45
N ASN A 210 -36.44 64.51 13.58
CA ASN A 210 -35.27 63.76 13.98
C ASN A 210 -35.64 62.27 14.16
N TYR A 211 -35.44 61.47 13.11
CA TYR A 211 -35.33 60.03 13.24
C TYR A 211 -34.00 59.53 12.67
N ASP A 212 -33.16 59.19 13.64
CA ASP A 212 -32.47 57.92 13.77
C ASP A 212 -31.00 57.87 13.35
N GLU A 213 -30.26 57.37 14.32
CA GLU A 213 -28.83 57.22 14.40
C GLU A 213 -28.32 56.32 13.27
N ASN A 214 -27.15 56.65 12.74
CA ASN A 214 -26.11 55.65 12.56
C ASN A 214 -24.77 56.36 12.40
N ASP A 215 -24.18 56.59 13.57
CA ASP A 215 -22.80 56.98 13.71
C ASP A 215 -21.90 55.92 13.08
N VAL A 216 -20.90 56.44 12.40
CA VAL A 216 -19.82 55.68 11.81
C VAL A 216 -18.99 55.00 12.90
N ASN A 217 -18.25 53.97 12.49
CA ASN A 217 -17.06 53.42 13.14
C ASN A 217 -17.27 52.19 14.05
N SER A 218 -17.20 51.00 13.44
CA SER A 218 -16.72 49.81 14.14
C SER A 218 -15.30 49.52 13.68
N SER A 219 -14.35 50.11 14.40
CA SER A 219 -12.97 49.66 14.46
C SER A 219 -12.73 49.09 15.86
N GLN A 220 -12.07 47.92 15.88
CA GLN A 220 -11.28 47.36 16.99
C GLN A 220 -11.99 46.50 18.06
N ASP A 221 -11.83 45.19 17.90
CA ASP A 221 -11.35 44.28 18.97
C ASP A 221 -10.15 44.92 19.70
N PRO A 222 -9.91 44.71 21.02
CA PRO A 222 -9.71 43.37 21.59
C PRO A 222 -10.04 43.17 23.10
N ASP A 223 -9.74 41.97 23.58
CA ASP A 223 -9.47 41.52 24.97
C ASP A 223 -10.69 41.20 25.86
N ASP A 224 -10.95 39.91 26.10
CA ASP A 224 -10.40 39.08 27.19
C ASP A 224 -11.08 39.32 28.54
N LEU A 225 -12.04 38.45 28.90
CA LEU A 225 -12.26 38.02 30.28
C LEU A 225 -12.77 36.58 30.33
N SER A 226 -11.79 35.71 30.56
CA SER A 226 -11.77 34.42 31.25
C SER A 226 -12.95 33.98 32.16
N LEU A 227 -13.06 32.64 32.23
CA LEU A 227 -13.36 31.80 33.41
C LEU A 227 -14.82 31.71 33.88
N GLU A 228 -15.47 30.57 33.60
CA GLU A 228 -15.88 29.59 34.64
C GLU A 228 -15.97 28.17 34.03
N THR A 229 -15.12 27.27 34.52
CA THR A 229 -15.41 25.83 34.69
C THR A 229 -15.70 25.63 36.19
N PRO A 230 -16.50 24.65 36.68
CA PRO A 230 -16.31 23.22 36.39
C PRO A 230 -17.58 22.34 36.35
N ASP A 231 -17.51 21.20 35.67
CA ASP A 231 -17.58 19.88 36.32
C ASP A 231 -17.53 18.76 35.27
N ASP A 232 -16.49 17.96 35.39
CA ASP A 232 -16.35 16.61 34.84
C ASP A 232 -16.83 15.64 35.94
N PRO A 233 -17.52 14.54 35.60
CA PRO A 233 -16.80 13.29 35.75
C PRO A 233 -17.05 12.28 34.62
N ASP A 234 -15.93 11.73 34.15
CA ASP A 234 -15.70 10.35 33.76
C ASP A 234 -16.51 9.82 32.57
N ASP A 235 -15.89 9.82 31.39
CA ASP A 235 -15.88 8.62 30.54
C ASP A 235 -14.64 8.61 29.63
N ASP A 236 -13.70 7.74 30.01
CA ASP A 236 -12.64 7.21 29.15
C ASP A 236 -13.26 6.50 27.95
N ASP A 237 -12.98 6.95 26.72
CA ASP A 237 -12.64 6.11 25.56
C ASP A 237 -12.34 6.99 24.33
N ASN A 238 -11.04 7.24 24.14
CA ASN A 238 -10.49 7.95 22.99
C ASN A 238 -10.35 7.00 21.79
N ASP A 239 -11.34 7.01 20.88
CA ASP A 239 -11.28 6.35 19.57
C ASP A 239 -11.30 7.40 18.45
N SER A 240 -10.14 8.03 18.20
CA SER A 240 -9.92 8.95 17.08
C SER A 240 -9.49 8.18 15.81
N ALA A 241 -10.47 7.77 15.01
CA ALA A 241 -10.27 7.37 13.62
C ALA A 241 -11.16 8.23 12.68
N PRO A 242 -10.62 8.76 11.56
CA PRO A 242 -11.37 9.65 10.66
C PRO A 242 -12.43 8.89 9.85
N LYS A 243 -13.66 9.43 9.80
CA LYS A 243 -14.78 8.89 9.01
C LYS A 243 -14.65 9.28 7.52
N PRO A 244 -14.77 8.35 6.55
CA PRO A 244 -14.81 8.71 5.15
C PRO A 244 -16.18 9.25 4.73
N MET A 245 -16.17 10.31 3.92
CA MET A 245 -17.36 10.91 3.31
C MET A 245 -17.95 9.97 2.25
N THR A 246 -19.24 9.68 2.36
CA THR A 246 -20.02 8.91 1.39
C THR A 246 -20.53 9.83 0.29
N GLY A 247 -20.08 9.61 -0.94
CA GLY A 247 -20.53 10.33 -2.14
C GLY A 247 -20.54 9.40 -3.34
N ASP A 248 -21.74 8.87 -3.63
CA ASP A 248 -22.33 8.42 -4.89
C ASP A 248 -21.44 7.76 -5.99
N SER A 249 -21.79 6.52 -6.33
CA SER A 249 -21.37 5.86 -7.57
C SER A 249 -22.52 4.97 -8.07
N PRO A 250 -23.06 5.19 -9.28
CA PRO A 250 -24.17 4.40 -9.81
C PRO A 250 -23.67 3.35 -10.79
N SER A 251 -23.70 2.07 -10.40
CA SER A 251 -23.98 0.92 -11.30
C SER A 251 -24.01 -0.37 -10.50
N HIS A 252 -25.22 -0.79 -10.15
CA HIS A 252 -25.51 -2.05 -9.48
C HIS A 252 -25.76 -3.12 -10.57
N GLU A 253 -24.82 -4.04 -10.78
CA GLU A 253 -25.08 -5.26 -11.56
C GLU A 253 -25.46 -6.38 -10.59
N THR A 254 -26.77 -6.65 -10.47
CA THR A 254 -27.28 -7.74 -9.63
C THR A 254 -27.15 -9.07 -10.36
N VAL A 255 -26.17 -9.90 -10.01
CA VAL A 255 -26.17 -11.32 -10.39
C VAL A 255 -27.00 -12.08 -9.35
N ASN A 256 -28.21 -12.45 -9.76
CA ASN A 256 -29.14 -13.27 -9.00
C ASN A 256 -28.75 -14.75 -9.17
N ILE A 257 -28.37 -15.44 -8.08
CA ILE A 257 -28.16 -16.90 -8.09
C ILE A 257 -29.08 -17.51 -7.04
N LYS A 258 -30.14 -18.18 -7.51
CA LYS A 258 -30.90 -19.16 -6.73
C LYS A 258 -30.05 -20.42 -6.52
N PRO A 259 -30.23 -21.15 -5.41
CA PRO A 259 -29.57 -22.43 -5.20
C PRO A 259 -30.41 -23.54 -5.85
N ASP A 260 -29.83 -24.27 -6.80
CA ASP A 260 -30.32 -25.58 -7.22
C ASP A 260 -29.27 -26.63 -6.84
N ASP A 261 -29.73 -27.62 -6.08
CA ASP A 261 -29.02 -28.84 -5.71
C ASP A 261 -28.59 -29.62 -6.96
N ALA A 262 -27.30 -29.97 -7.05
CA ALA A 262 -26.82 -31.30 -7.49
C ALA A 262 -25.29 -31.36 -7.55
N ALA A 263 -24.74 -32.26 -6.73
CA ALA A 263 -23.57 -33.11 -7.01
C ALA A 263 -22.40 -32.51 -7.81
N SER A 264 -21.34 -32.10 -7.08
CA SER A 264 -19.93 -32.31 -7.46
C SER A 264 -19.02 -31.37 -6.66
N LYS A 265 -18.35 -31.88 -5.61
CA LYS A 265 -17.05 -31.34 -5.21
C LYS A 265 -16.25 -32.34 -4.39
N LEU A 266 -15.23 -32.90 -5.04
CA LEU A 266 -13.95 -33.23 -4.41
C LEU A 266 -13.41 -31.93 -3.79
N GLY A 267 -13.56 -31.80 -2.47
CA GLY A 267 -12.94 -30.75 -1.66
C GLY A 267 -11.90 -31.38 -0.75
N SER A 268 -10.67 -30.89 -0.81
CA SER A 268 -9.54 -31.28 0.04
C SER A 268 -9.91 -31.16 1.53
N MET A 269 -9.90 -32.29 2.23
CA MET A 269 -10.13 -32.40 3.68
C MET A 269 -8.80 -32.28 4.41
N ILE A 270 -8.66 -31.24 5.24
CA ILE A 270 -7.51 -31.07 6.15
C ILE A 270 -7.79 -31.94 7.37
N VAL A 271 -6.95 -32.96 7.58
CA VAL A 271 -7.00 -33.86 8.74
C VAL A 271 -5.87 -33.49 9.69
N PHE A 272 -6.20 -33.20 10.95
CA PHE A 272 -5.23 -32.94 12.02
C PHE A 272 -4.80 -34.26 12.70
N PRO A 273 -3.60 -34.34 13.31
CA PRO A 273 -3.01 -35.61 13.75
C PRO A 273 -3.67 -36.35 14.93
N ASP A 274 -4.76 -35.84 15.52
CA ASP A 274 -5.31 -36.39 16.78
C ASP A 274 -6.64 -37.16 16.65
N ASP A 275 -7.22 -37.31 15.45
CA ASP A 275 -8.55 -37.94 15.29
C ASP A 275 -8.55 -39.48 15.18
N TYR A 276 -7.45 -40.17 15.53
CA TYR A 276 -7.40 -41.64 15.52
C TYR A 276 -7.58 -42.27 16.92
N LYS A 277 -8.63 -41.91 17.66
CA LYS A 277 -9.10 -42.71 18.81
C LYS A 277 -10.62 -42.64 19.00
N LYS A 278 -11.34 -43.56 18.36
CA LYS A 278 -12.44 -44.35 18.96
C LYS A 278 -12.85 -45.50 18.06
#